data_AF-A0A949PJ22-F1
#
_entry.id   AF-A0A949PJ22-F1
#
_cell.length_a   1.000
_cell.length_b   1.000
_cell.length_c   1.000
_cell.angle_alpha   90.00
_cell.angle_beta   90.00
_cell.angle_gamma   90.00
#
_symmetry.space_group_name_H-M   'P 1'
#
loop_
_entity.id
_entity.type
_entity.pdbx_description
1 polymer ?
#
loop_
_entity_poly.entity_id
_entity_poly.type
_entity_poly.pdbx_seq_one_letter_code
_entity_poly.pdbx_strand_id
1 'polypeptide(L)'
;MHILLGLLSAAAIILVIVRRLKQATDVARGAGEIARDAHGFFRGLAWKRQAGQNILDTVEDPREAAAALLVAIAQYPGAMTEAETDTIRSNMMATFEASAAQADELIAHGQWLTKGAGDIGSLFRMLASVIERTCDMRQKRELINMLRETALHRAQSSDVPSHEINRLEQRLLPR
;
A
#
# COMPACT_ATOMS: atom_id res chain seq x y z
N MET A 1 24.84 -27.55 -17.68
CA MET A 1 25.00 -26.24 -17.02
C MET A 1 23.64 -25.52 -16.91
N HIS A 2 22.71 -26.02 -16.07
CA HIS A 2 21.43 -25.35 -15.74
C HIS A 2 20.99 -25.53 -14.26
N ILE A 3 21.77 -26.28 -13.47
CA ILE A 3 21.41 -26.66 -12.09
C ILE A 3 21.78 -25.54 -11.09
N LEU A 4 22.70 -24.65 -11.45
CA LEU A 4 23.13 -23.52 -10.60
C LEU A 4 22.12 -22.36 -10.57
N LEU A 5 21.23 -22.25 -11.57
CA LEU A 5 20.18 -21.21 -11.62
C LEU A 5 18.90 -21.61 -10.89
N GLY A 6 18.63 -22.92 -10.71
CA GLY A 6 17.54 -23.42 -9.87
C GLY A 6 17.87 -23.40 -8.38
N LEU A 7 19.14 -23.53 -8.01
CA LEU A 7 19.57 -23.53 -6.60
C LEU A 7 19.56 -22.12 -5.99
N LEU A 8 19.82 -21.09 -6.80
CA LEU A 8 19.81 -19.69 -6.37
C LEU A 8 18.38 -19.14 -6.16
N SER A 9 17.38 -19.62 -6.91
CA SER A 9 15.98 -19.26 -6.70
C SER A 9 15.35 -20.01 -5.52
N ALA A 10 15.74 -21.27 -5.29
CA ALA A 10 15.36 -22.00 -4.09
C ALA A 10 15.93 -21.34 -2.82
N ALA A 11 17.17 -20.87 -2.84
CA ALA A 11 17.79 -20.18 -1.72
C ALA A 11 17.07 -18.87 -1.35
N ALA A 12 16.60 -18.10 -2.34
CA ALA A 12 15.83 -16.87 -2.10
C ALA A 12 14.43 -17.15 -1.49
N ILE A 13 13.74 -18.21 -1.95
CA ILE A 13 12.45 -18.63 -1.39
C ILE A 13 12.63 -19.16 0.05
N ILE A 14 13.67 -19.95 0.28
CA ILE A 14 14.02 -20.45 1.62
C ILE A 14 14.40 -19.29 2.55
N LEU A 15 15.10 -18.25 2.07
CA LEU A 15 15.46 -17.08 2.88
C LEU A 15 14.22 -16.26 3.30
N VAL A 16 13.22 -16.13 2.42
CA VAL A 16 11.93 -15.49 2.74
C VAL A 16 11.16 -16.31 3.79
N ILE A 17 11.10 -17.63 3.62
CA ILE A 17 10.44 -18.54 4.58
C ILE A 17 11.15 -18.54 5.94
N VAL A 18 12.48 -18.50 5.98
CA VAL A 18 13.27 -18.43 7.22
C VAL A 18 13.09 -17.09 7.93
N ARG A 19 12.95 -15.97 7.20
CA ARG A 19 12.65 -14.66 7.79
C ARG A 19 11.25 -14.59 8.38
N ARG A 20 10.26 -15.25 7.75
CA ARG A 20 8.91 -15.44 8.31
C ARG A 20 8.93 -16.31 9.57
N LEU A 21 9.68 -17.41 9.56
CA LEU A 21 9.82 -18.31 10.70
C LEU A 21 10.53 -17.65 11.89
N LYS A 22 11.52 -16.78 11.66
CA LYS A 22 12.18 -16.03 12.75
C LYS A 22 11.30 -14.96 13.41
N GLN A 23 10.28 -14.46 12.72
CA GLN A 23 9.25 -13.59 13.32
C GLN A 23 8.13 -14.39 14.00
N ALA A 24 7.84 -15.61 13.51
CA ALA A 24 6.84 -16.50 14.09
C ALA A 24 7.37 -17.36 15.26
N THR A 25 8.68 -17.45 15.47
CA THR A 25 9.27 -18.30 16.53
C THR A 25 9.25 -17.66 17.92
N ASP A 26 9.03 -16.34 18.03
CA ASP A 26 8.61 -15.69 19.28
C ASP A 26 7.10 -15.89 19.56
N VAL A 27 6.35 -16.50 18.62
CA VAL A 27 4.91 -16.82 18.73
C VAL A 27 4.67 -18.32 18.53
N ALA A 28 5.67 -19.16 18.83
CA ALA A 28 5.49 -20.60 18.83
C ALA A 28 5.07 -21.10 20.22
N ARG A 29 3.79 -20.91 20.59
CA ARG A 29 3.02 -21.73 21.55
C ARG A 29 1.56 -21.28 21.58
N GLY A 30 0.75 -21.77 20.64
CA GLY A 30 -0.70 -21.54 20.71
C GLY A 30 -1.42 -21.66 19.38
N ALA A 31 -1.50 -22.87 18.83
CA ALA A 31 -2.60 -23.20 17.95
C ALA A 31 -3.91 -23.05 18.76
N GLY A 32 -4.69 -22.00 18.51
CA GLY A 32 -5.97 -21.79 19.20
C GLY A 32 -6.62 -20.42 19.08
N GLU A 33 -5.88 -19.34 18.77
CA GLU A 33 -6.46 -17.99 18.79
C GLU A 33 -6.09 -17.11 17.58
N ILE A 34 -6.30 -17.60 16.35
CA ILE A 34 -6.36 -16.73 15.16
C ILE A 34 -7.81 -16.25 15.01
N ALA A 35 -8.26 -15.36 15.89
CA ALA A 35 -9.62 -14.78 15.80
C ALA A 35 -9.78 -13.35 16.35
N ARG A 36 -8.73 -12.71 16.90
CA ARG A 36 -8.89 -11.37 17.52
C ARG A 36 -8.22 -10.20 16.78
N ASP A 37 -7.29 -10.43 15.86
CA ASP A 37 -6.48 -9.33 15.32
C ASP A 37 -7.05 -8.57 14.12
N ALA A 38 -8.17 -9.00 13.53
CA ALA A 38 -8.73 -8.32 12.34
C ALA A 38 -9.79 -7.25 12.67
N HIS A 39 -10.52 -7.37 13.78
CA HIS A 39 -11.70 -6.51 14.05
C HIS A 39 -11.35 -5.22 14.84
N GLY A 40 -10.12 -5.12 15.35
CA GLY A 40 -9.67 -4.04 16.24
C GLY A 40 -8.92 -2.88 15.57
N PHE A 41 -8.39 -3.07 14.36
CA PHE A 41 -7.47 -2.10 13.74
C PHE A 41 -8.14 -0.74 13.46
N PHE A 42 -9.40 -0.72 13.05
CA PHE A 42 -10.11 0.51 12.67
C PHE A 42 -11.08 1.09 13.72
N ARG A 43 -11.38 0.38 14.81
CA ARG A 43 -12.34 0.90 15.81
C ARG A 43 -11.81 2.13 16.56
N GLY A 44 -10.49 2.33 16.57
CA GLY A 44 -9.85 3.55 17.10
C GLY A 44 -9.95 4.77 16.16
N LEU A 45 -10.04 4.58 14.84
CA LEU A 45 -10.09 5.69 13.87
C LEU A 45 -11.44 6.41 13.87
N ALA A 46 -12.53 5.69 14.13
CA ALA A 46 -13.85 6.28 14.32
C ALA A 46 -13.89 7.30 15.48
N TRP A 47 -12.99 7.20 16.47
CA TRP A 47 -12.87 8.14 17.58
C TRP A 47 -12.02 9.38 17.27
N LYS A 48 -11.11 9.33 16.27
CA LYS A 48 -10.37 10.52 15.79
C LYS A 48 -11.21 11.46 14.92
N ARG A 49 -12.49 11.13 14.66
CA ARG A 49 -13.47 11.93 13.91
C ARG A 49 -13.77 13.33 14.48
N GLN A 50 -13.24 13.70 15.66
CA GLN A 50 -13.82 14.78 16.48
C GLN A 50 -12.89 15.97 16.80
N ALA A 51 -11.63 15.94 16.39
CA ALA A 51 -10.73 17.09 16.52
C ALA A 51 -10.50 17.67 15.12
N GLY A 52 -10.67 18.98 14.93
CA GLY A 52 -10.56 19.68 13.64
C GLY A 52 -9.16 19.70 13.01
N GLN A 53 -8.54 18.53 12.89
CA GLN A 53 -7.29 18.26 12.21
C GLN A 53 -7.58 17.98 10.73
N ASN A 54 -6.63 18.29 9.85
CA ASN A 54 -6.74 17.97 8.44
C ASN A 54 -6.94 16.44 8.32
N ILE A 55 -7.97 16.01 7.58
CA ILE A 55 -8.30 14.59 7.38
C ILE A 55 -7.09 13.79 6.91
N LEU A 56 -6.20 14.43 6.17
CA LEU A 56 -5.03 13.79 5.64
C LEU A 56 -3.86 13.69 6.66
N ASP A 57 -3.91 14.46 7.76
CA ASP A 57 -2.96 14.34 8.89
C ASP A 57 -3.28 13.16 9.80
N THR A 58 -4.46 12.54 9.66
CA THR A 58 -4.84 11.38 10.48
C THR A 58 -4.22 10.07 10.00
N VAL A 59 -3.58 10.07 8.83
CA VAL A 59 -2.97 8.88 8.23
C VAL A 59 -1.59 8.63 8.85
N GLU A 60 -1.49 7.58 9.66
CA GLU A 60 -0.25 7.18 10.35
C GLU A 60 0.29 5.84 9.84
N ASP A 61 -0.57 4.95 9.32
CA ASP A 61 -0.16 3.65 8.78
C ASP A 61 0.31 3.79 7.31
N PRO A 62 1.52 3.30 6.96
CA PRO A 62 1.98 3.26 5.57
C PRO A 62 1.05 2.53 4.60
N ARG A 63 0.29 1.53 5.05
CA ARG A 63 -0.66 0.77 4.22
C ARG A 63 -1.85 1.64 3.81
N GLU A 64 -2.34 2.49 4.72
CA GLU A 64 -3.40 3.46 4.42
C GLU A 64 -2.89 4.53 3.45
N ALA A 65 -1.69 5.05 3.69
CA ALA A 65 -1.05 6.01 2.79
C ALA A 65 -0.84 5.41 1.38
N ALA A 66 -0.31 4.20 1.30
CA ALA A 66 -0.11 3.50 0.04
C ALA A 66 -1.45 3.21 -0.67
N ALA A 67 -2.48 2.79 0.06
CA ALA A 67 -3.81 2.56 -0.47
C ALA A 67 -4.42 3.83 -1.07
N ALA A 68 -4.34 4.95 -0.36
CA ALA A 68 -4.84 6.23 -0.85
C ALA A 68 -4.11 6.71 -2.10
N LEU A 69 -2.79 6.50 -2.19
CA LEU A 69 -2.02 6.83 -3.40
C LEU A 69 -2.45 5.98 -4.60
N LEU A 70 -2.64 4.66 -4.42
CA LEU A 70 -3.11 3.76 -5.47
C LEU A 70 -4.51 4.16 -5.97
N VAL A 71 -5.42 4.43 -5.03
CA VAL A 71 -6.79 4.87 -5.35
C VAL A 71 -6.77 6.22 -6.08
N ALA A 72 -5.92 7.16 -5.67
CA ALA A 72 -5.80 8.46 -6.33
C ALA A 72 -5.39 8.33 -7.80
N ILE A 73 -4.45 7.41 -8.09
CA ILE A 73 -4.00 7.13 -9.45
C ILE A 73 -5.09 6.46 -10.27
N ALA A 74 -5.76 5.45 -9.70
CA ALA A 74 -6.84 4.73 -10.38
C ALA A 74 -8.08 5.61 -10.64
N GLN A 75 -8.33 6.61 -9.78
CA GLN A 75 -9.41 7.59 -9.95
C GLN A 75 -9.05 8.75 -10.88
N TYR A 76 -7.84 8.83 -11.43
CA TYR A 76 -7.47 9.94 -12.30
C TYR A 76 -7.56 9.54 -13.77
N PRO A 77 -8.31 10.23 -14.66
CA PRO A 77 -9.05 11.47 -14.43
C PRO A 77 -10.53 11.27 -14.02
N GLY A 78 -10.96 10.06 -13.66
CA GLY A 78 -12.37 9.78 -13.38
C GLY A 78 -12.58 8.51 -12.54
N ALA A 79 -13.82 8.10 -12.32
CA ALA A 79 -14.13 6.97 -11.44
C ALA A 79 -13.30 5.70 -11.76
N MET A 80 -13.03 4.95 -10.69
CA MET A 80 -12.37 3.65 -10.75
C MET A 80 -13.35 2.59 -11.26
N THR A 81 -12.89 1.75 -12.18
CA THR A 81 -13.62 0.60 -12.72
C THR A 81 -13.52 -0.60 -11.77
N GLU A 82 -14.39 -1.59 -11.96
CA GLU A 82 -14.37 -2.83 -11.18
C GLU A 82 -13.05 -3.61 -11.38
N ALA A 83 -12.56 -3.69 -12.62
CA ALA A 83 -11.28 -4.33 -12.93
C ALA A 83 -10.08 -3.63 -12.24
N GLU A 84 -10.08 -2.30 -12.17
CA GLU A 84 -9.06 -1.55 -11.42
C GLU A 84 -9.17 -1.80 -9.91
N THR A 85 -10.40 -1.89 -9.39
CA THR A 85 -10.67 -2.22 -7.98
C THR A 85 -10.12 -3.60 -7.62
N ASP A 86 -10.39 -4.61 -8.44
CA ASP A 86 -9.91 -5.97 -8.22
C ASP A 86 -8.38 -6.08 -8.33
N THR A 87 -7.78 -5.34 -9.27
CA THR A 87 -6.32 -5.26 -9.41
C THR A 87 -5.68 -4.67 -8.16
N ILE A 88 -6.21 -3.54 -7.66
CA ILE A 88 -5.70 -2.91 -6.44
C ILE A 88 -5.91 -3.84 -5.24
N ARG A 89 -7.07 -4.50 -5.12
CA ARG A 89 -7.34 -5.48 -4.06
C ARG A 89 -6.30 -6.60 -4.08
N SER A 90 -6.04 -7.18 -5.25
CA SER A 90 -5.04 -8.25 -5.41
C SER A 90 -3.63 -7.80 -5.01
N ASN A 91 -3.22 -6.60 -5.44
CA ASN A 91 -1.93 -6.03 -5.09
C ASN A 91 -1.78 -5.77 -3.59
N MET A 92 -2.85 -5.28 -2.92
CA MET A 92 -2.87 -5.08 -1.48
C MET A 92 -2.75 -6.41 -0.72
N MET A 93 -3.46 -7.45 -1.17
CA MET A 93 -3.37 -8.77 -0.54
C MET A 93 -1.96 -9.38 -0.69
N ALA A 94 -1.35 -9.23 -1.87
CA ALA A 94 -0.03 -9.76 -2.15
C ALA A 94 1.11 -8.99 -1.44
N THR A 95 0.98 -7.67 -1.32
CA THR A 95 2.09 -6.79 -0.89
C THR A 95 1.95 -6.33 0.55
N PHE A 96 0.72 -6.10 1.03
CA PHE A 96 0.45 -5.59 2.38
C PHE A 96 0.05 -6.69 3.35
N GLU A 97 -0.05 -7.94 2.88
CA GLU A 97 -0.52 -9.10 3.65
C GLU A 97 -1.92 -8.91 4.21
N ALA A 98 -2.73 -8.09 3.52
CA ALA A 98 -4.11 -7.83 3.89
C ALA A 98 -4.99 -9.02 3.51
N SER A 99 -5.99 -9.33 4.34
CA SER A 99 -7.13 -10.14 3.91
C SER A 99 -7.97 -9.37 2.87
N ALA A 100 -8.80 -10.08 2.12
CA ALA A 100 -9.71 -9.45 1.16
C ALA A 100 -10.59 -8.36 1.80
N ALA A 101 -11.12 -8.62 3.01
CA ALA A 101 -11.92 -7.64 3.75
C ALA A 101 -11.10 -6.40 4.14
N GLN A 102 -9.86 -6.57 4.59
CA GLN A 102 -8.98 -5.44 4.90
C GLN A 102 -8.60 -4.64 3.66
N ALA A 103 -8.38 -5.31 2.52
CA ALA A 103 -8.12 -4.62 1.26
C ALA A 103 -9.32 -3.77 0.82
N ASP A 104 -10.54 -4.29 0.96
CA ASP A 104 -11.77 -3.52 0.68
C ASP A 104 -11.92 -2.30 1.60
N GLU A 105 -11.62 -2.45 2.88
CA GLU A 105 -11.61 -1.34 3.85
C GLU A 105 -10.56 -0.29 3.50
N LEU A 106 -9.34 -0.70 3.14
CA LEU A 106 -8.26 0.20 2.72
C LEU A 106 -8.63 0.96 1.44
N ILE A 107 -9.26 0.29 0.47
CA ILE A 107 -9.76 0.93 -0.74
C ILE A 107 -10.84 1.97 -0.39
N ALA A 108 -11.84 1.60 0.40
CA ALA A 108 -12.91 2.51 0.81
C ALA A 108 -12.35 3.73 1.56
N HIS A 109 -11.37 3.52 2.44
CA HIS A 109 -10.69 4.62 3.15
C HIS A 109 -9.90 5.51 2.19
N GLY A 110 -9.15 4.92 1.25
CA GLY A 110 -8.44 5.66 0.21
C GLY A 110 -9.38 6.50 -0.67
N GLN A 111 -10.55 5.97 -1.02
CA GLN A 111 -11.58 6.71 -1.76
C GLN A 111 -12.15 7.89 -0.96
N TRP A 112 -12.23 7.77 0.36
CA TRP A 112 -12.66 8.86 1.23
C TRP A 112 -11.58 9.95 1.36
N LEU A 113 -10.32 9.56 1.58
CA LEU A 113 -9.17 10.49 1.67
C LEU A 113 -8.99 11.28 0.36
N THR A 114 -9.12 10.62 -0.78
CA THR A 114 -8.99 11.25 -2.10
C THR A 114 -10.11 12.25 -2.39
N LYS A 115 -11.35 11.99 -1.95
CA LYS A 115 -12.45 12.96 -2.04
C LYS A 115 -12.23 14.22 -1.18
N GLY A 116 -11.57 14.07 -0.04
CA GLY A 116 -11.22 15.18 0.84
C GLY A 116 -9.99 15.98 0.40
N ALA A 117 -9.16 15.41 -0.49
CA ALA A 117 -7.99 16.07 -1.03
C ALA A 117 -8.39 17.02 -2.18
N GLY A 118 -7.99 18.29 -2.07
CA GLY A 118 -8.27 19.28 -3.13
C GLY A 118 -7.58 18.97 -4.45
N ASP A 119 -6.35 18.45 -4.41
CA ASP A 119 -5.59 18.02 -5.59
C ASP A 119 -4.73 16.78 -5.31
N ILE A 120 -4.48 16.00 -6.36
CA ILE A 120 -3.68 14.76 -6.30
C ILE A 120 -2.23 15.03 -5.85
N GLY A 121 -1.64 16.16 -6.24
CA GLY A 121 -0.28 16.52 -5.86
C GLY A 121 -0.13 16.80 -4.35
N SER A 122 -1.10 17.47 -3.74
CA SER A 122 -1.14 17.70 -2.29
C SER A 122 -1.26 16.40 -1.50
N LEU A 123 -2.16 15.51 -1.94
CA LEU A 123 -2.30 14.18 -1.38
C LEU A 123 -0.97 13.40 -1.45
N PHE A 124 -0.32 13.41 -2.63
CA PHE A 124 0.97 12.77 -2.84
C PHE A 124 2.05 13.33 -1.90
N ARG A 125 2.19 14.65 -1.80
CA ARG A 125 3.24 15.29 -1.00
C ARG A 125 3.16 14.93 0.48
N MET A 126 1.98 14.85 1.04
CA MET A 126 1.84 14.64 2.48
C MET A 126 1.80 13.14 2.82
N LEU A 127 1.17 12.28 2.02
CA LEU A 127 1.28 10.83 2.19
C LEU A 127 2.71 10.33 1.97
N ALA A 128 3.48 10.97 1.09
CA ALA A 128 4.91 10.70 0.95
C ALA A 128 5.68 10.83 2.28
N SER A 129 5.30 11.77 3.16
CA SER A 129 5.95 11.92 4.47
C SER A 129 5.69 10.73 5.39
N VAL A 130 4.53 10.07 5.27
CA VAL A 130 4.21 8.85 6.03
C VAL A 130 5.06 7.70 5.52
N ILE A 131 5.12 7.50 4.20
CA ILE A 131 5.92 6.45 3.58
C ILE A 131 7.42 6.66 3.85
N GLU A 132 7.90 7.90 3.80
CA GLU A 132 9.30 8.24 4.00
C GLU A 132 9.80 7.85 5.39
N ARG A 133 8.99 8.09 6.44
CA ARG A 133 9.35 7.83 7.84
C ARG A 133 9.15 6.38 8.28
N THR A 134 8.24 5.64 7.65
CA THR A 134 7.80 4.32 8.13
C THR A 134 8.30 3.16 7.27
N CYS A 135 8.52 3.36 5.97
CA CYS A 135 8.92 2.29 5.06
C CYS A 135 10.44 2.21 4.84
N ASP A 136 10.92 0.98 4.64
CA ASP A 136 12.29 0.72 4.17
C ASP A 136 12.44 0.98 2.65
N MET A 137 13.68 0.93 2.15
CA MET A 137 13.97 1.17 0.73
C MET A 137 13.36 0.15 -0.23
N ARG A 138 13.17 -1.09 0.21
CA ARG A 138 12.54 -2.15 -0.61
C ARG A 138 11.04 -1.88 -0.74
N GLN A 139 10.38 -1.60 0.38
CA GLN A 139 8.96 -1.25 0.45
C GLN A 139 8.64 0.00 -0.37
N LYS A 140 9.49 1.04 -0.28
CA LYS A 140 9.37 2.25 -1.12
C LYS A 140 9.39 1.91 -2.61
N ARG A 141 10.29 1.01 -3.02
CA ARG A 141 10.41 0.58 -4.43
C ARG A 141 9.24 -0.26 -4.90
N GLU A 142 8.77 -1.18 -4.06
CA GLU A 142 7.57 -1.98 -4.31
C GLU A 142 6.35 -1.06 -4.50
N LEU A 143 6.17 -0.05 -3.64
CA LEU A 143 5.09 0.93 -3.79
C LEU A 143 5.16 1.70 -5.12
N ILE A 144 6.34 2.21 -5.50
CA ILE A 144 6.51 2.92 -6.78
C ILE A 144 6.17 2.01 -7.97
N ASN A 145 6.59 0.75 -7.94
CA ASN A 145 6.27 -0.22 -8.99
C ASN A 145 4.75 -0.43 -9.11
N MET A 146 4.06 -0.62 -7.98
CA MET A 146 2.60 -0.77 -8.00
C MET A 146 1.90 0.48 -8.53
N LEU A 147 2.35 1.68 -8.15
CA LEU A 147 1.77 2.92 -8.66
C LEU A 147 1.96 3.05 -10.19
N ARG A 148 3.13 2.68 -10.70
CA ARG A 148 3.40 2.65 -12.16
C ARG A 148 2.52 1.63 -12.86
N GLU A 149 2.37 0.43 -12.32
CA GLU A 149 1.48 -0.60 -12.86
C GLU A 149 0.03 -0.11 -12.90
N THR A 150 -0.47 0.49 -11.82
CA THR A 150 -1.82 1.08 -11.79
C THR A 150 -1.97 2.21 -12.80
N ALA A 151 -0.97 3.07 -12.97
CA ALA A 151 -1.01 4.16 -13.95
C ALA A 151 -0.98 3.65 -15.40
N LEU A 152 -0.25 2.58 -15.70
CA LEU A 152 -0.20 1.97 -17.05
C LEU A 152 -1.58 1.50 -17.52
N HIS A 153 -2.40 0.95 -16.62
CA HIS A 153 -3.78 0.57 -16.94
C HIS A 153 -4.63 1.77 -17.38
N ARG A 154 -4.26 2.99 -16.96
CA ARG A 154 -4.98 4.24 -17.23
C ARG A 154 -4.35 5.12 -18.33
N ALA A 155 -3.15 4.77 -18.80
CA ALA A 155 -2.27 5.60 -19.64
C ALA A 155 -2.86 6.03 -21.00
N GLN A 156 -4.06 5.58 -21.35
CA GLN A 156 -4.79 6.07 -22.52
C GLN A 156 -5.47 7.44 -22.30
N SER A 157 -5.48 7.98 -21.07
CA SER A 157 -6.33 9.12 -20.72
C SER A 157 -5.67 10.33 -20.02
N SER A 158 -4.45 10.23 -19.48
CA SER A 158 -3.74 11.37 -18.83
C SER A 158 -2.28 11.09 -18.44
N ASP A 159 -1.42 12.11 -18.54
CA ASP A 159 -0.02 12.10 -18.08
C ASP A 159 0.19 12.55 -16.61
N VAL A 160 -0.84 13.12 -15.97
CA VAL A 160 -0.75 13.65 -14.59
C VAL A 160 -0.34 12.59 -13.57
N PRO A 161 -0.88 11.36 -13.59
CA PRO A 161 -0.45 10.28 -12.70
C PRO A 161 1.06 9.99 -12.78
N SER A 162 1.61 9.95 -13.99
CA SER A 162 3.02 9.64 -14.23
C SER A 162 3.95 10.72 -13.66
N HIS A 163 3.56 11.99 -13.76
CA HIS A 163 4.33 13.09 -13.20
C HIS A 163 4.41 13.03 -11.67
N GLU A 164 3.30 12.76 -10.98
CA GLU A 164 3.29 12.65 -9.52
C GLU A 164 4.06 11.43 -9.03
N ILE A 165 3.99 10.29 -9.74
CA ILE A 165 4.78 9.10 -9.42
C ILE A 165 6.28 9.39 -9.54
N ASN A 166 6.71 10.09 -10.59
CA ASN A 166 8.12 10.45 -10.76
C ASN A 166 8.60 11.39 -9.64
N ARG A 167 7.78 12.37 -9.22
CA ARG A 167 8.10 13.23 -8.08
C ARG A 167 8.20 12.44 -6.78
N LEU A 168 7.28 11.50 -6.56
CA LEU A 168 7.30 10.63 -5.39
C LEU A 168 8.55 9.75 -5.37
N GLU A 169 8.92 9.16 -6.51
CA GLU A 169 10.12 8.34 -6.63
C GLU A 169 11.39 9.13 -6.32
N GLN A 170 11.56 10.32 -6.91
CA GLN A 170 12.72 11.19 -6.64
C GLN A 170 12.85 11.54 -5.15
N ARG A 171 11.73 11.67 -4.45
CA ARG A 171 11.72 11.94 -3.01
C ARG A 171 12.03 10.69 -2.19
N LEU A 172 11.44 9.55 -2.51
CA LEU A 172 11.54 8.33 -1.71
C LEU A 172 12.85 7.56 -1.95
N LEU A 173 13.41 7.66 -3.16
CA LEU A 173 14.59 6.94 -3.61
C LEU A 173 15.67 7.91 -4.11
N PRO A 174 16.21 8.80 -3.24
CA PRO A 174 17.32 9.67 -3.62
C PRO A 174 18.55 8.81 -3.99
N ARG A 175 19.25 9.24 -5.06
CA ARG A 175 20.43 8.56 -5.59
C ARG A 175 21.64 8.66 -4.68
#